data_AF-A0A3D0TP61-F1
#
_entry.id   AF-A0A3D0TP61-F1
#
_cell.length_a   1.000
_cell.length_b   1.000
_cell.length_c   1.000
_cell.angle_alpha   90.00
_cell.angle_beta   90.00
_cell.angle_gamma   90.00
#
_symmetry.space_group_name_H-M   'P 1'
#
loop_
_entity.id
_entity.type
_entity.pdbx_description
1 polymer ?
#
loop_
_entity_poly.entity_id
_entity_poly.type
_entity_poly.pdbx_seq_one_letter_code
_entity_poly.pdbx_strand_id
1 'polypeptide(L)'
;MPGSTSLDRLRFASRFTDALPADPVAANQRRQVEGACYSRVAPAPAGRPHLLAHSAEVAELLGIDADAVADPRFAEVFAGNLLLAGMDPYAACYGGHQFGNWAGQLGDGRAIALGELTDVDGRPQTLQLKGAGPTPYSRTADGLAVLRSSLREFLCSEAMAHLGVPTTRALCLVGTGDLVMRDMLYDGHPAMEPGAVVCRVAPSFVRFGNFQLAAARGDIATLRRLFDFVVAEHFPELAGAPAPAAALFAEVVRLTADLVVEWLRVGFVHGVLNTDNMSILGLTIDYGPYGWLDDYDPDWTPNTTDAATRRYRFGRQPHVGHWNLVQLANALHPLVDDAEPFQAAVDGYVSQFDDGWRRMTAA
;
A
#
# COMPACT_ATOMS: atom_id res chain seq x y z
N MET A 1 -16.27 -19.18 -32.25
CA MET A 1 -15.53 -18.58 -31.13
C MET A 1 -16.13 -17.22 -30.90
N PRO A 2 -16.83 -16.94 -29.79
CA PRO A 2 -17.18 -15.56 -29.48
C PRO A 2 -15.86 -14.76 -29.42
N GLY A 3 -15.82 -13.62 -30.09
CA GLY A 3 -14.59 -12.83 -30.21
C GLY A 3 -14.05 -12.44 -28.83
N SER A 4 -12.72 -12.45 -28.67
CA SER A 4 -12.05 -11.95 -27.46
C SER A 4 -12.58 -10.53 -27.16
N THR A 5 -13.17 -10.35 -25.97
CA THR A 5 -13.63 -9.04 -25.53
C THR A 5 -12.43 -8.16 -25.17
N SER A 6 -12.64 -6.86 -24.99
CA SER A 6 -11.56 -5.97 -24.57
C SER A 6 -10.94 -6.39 -23.23
N LEU A 7 -11.78 -6.86 -22.29
CA LEU A 7 -11.33 -7.40 -21.01
C LEU A 7 -10.38 -8.62 -21.16
N ASP A 8 -10.64 -9.50 -22.14
CA ASP A 8 -9.78 -10.67 -22.40
C ASP A 8 -8.42 -10.30 -23.04
N ARG A 9 -8.24 -9.04 -23.47
CA ARG A 9 -6.98 -8.55 -24.04
C ARG A 9 -6.00 -8.03 -22.99
N LEU A 10 -6.46 -7.82 -21.76
CA LEU A 10 -5.58 -7.48 -20.65
C LEU A 10 -4.54 -8.60 -20.45
N ARG A 11 -3.29 -8.21 -20.21
CA ARG A 11 -2.15 -9.13 -20.05
C ARG A 11 -1.51 -8.84 -18.70
N PHE A 12 -1.75 -9.74 -17.76
CA PHE A 12 -1.17 -9.65 -16.43
C PHE A 12 0.22 -10.29 -16.42
N ALA A 13 1.15 -9.62 -15.74
CA ALA A 13 2.45 -10.14 -15.35
C ALA A 13 2.43 -10.52 -13.86
N SER A 14 3.50 -11.18 -13.43
CA SER A 14 3.67 -11.73 -12.07
C SER A 14 5.06 -11.41 -11.51
N ARG A 15 5.59 -10.21 -11.77
CA ARG A 15 7.00 -9.86 -11.45
C ARG A 15 7.32 -10.07 -9.98
N PHE A 16 6.41 -9.66 -9.09
CA PHE A 16 6.59 -9.82 -7.64
C PHE A 16 6.66 -11.30 -7.24
N THR A 17 5.75 -12.13 -7.76
CA THR A 17 5.66 -13.54 -7.39
C THR A 17 6.71 -14.41 -8.10
N ASP A 18 7.19 -14.00 -9.27
CA ASP A 18 8.28 -14.63 -10.00
C ASP A 18 9.65 -14.40 -9.33
N ALA A 19 9.87 -13.21 -8.76
CA ALA A 19 11.17 -12.81 -8.21
C ALA A 19 11.37 -13.18 -6.73
N LEU A 20 10.30 -13.19 -5.93
CA LEU A 20 10.38 -13.28 -4.48
C LEU A 20 9.99 -14.66 -3.93
N PRO A 21 10.49 -15.06 -2.73
CA PRO A 21 10.17 -16.36 -2.15
C PRO A 21 8.68 -16.46 -1.78
N ALA A 22 8.03 -17.50 -2.29
CA ALA A 22 6.65 -17.85 -1.96
C ALA A 22 6.56 -18.66 -0.67
N ASP A 23 5.47 -18.48 0.07
CA ASP A 23 5.07 -19.39 1.13
C ASP A 23 4.76 -20.77 0.53
N PRO A 24 5.44 -21.85 0.98
CA PRO A 24 5.18 -23.19 0.47
C PRO A 24 3.81 -23.74 0.88
N VAL A 25 3.14 -23.13 1.86
CA VAL A 25 1.84 -23.59 2.37
C VAL A 25 0.71 -22.96 1.58
N ALA A 26 0.04 -23.76 0.76
CA ALA A 26 -1.12 -23.31 -0.04
C ALA A 26 -2.42 -23.09 0.76
N ALA A 27 -2.50 -23.60 2.00
CA ALA A 27 -3.70 -23.48 2.81
C ALA A 27 -3.95 -22.01 3.20
N ASN A 28 -5.15 -21.50 2.93
CA ASN A 28 -5.55 -20.16 3.36
C ASN A 28 -6.08 -20.19 4.80
N GLN A 29 -5.16 -20.21 5.77
CA GLN A 29 -5.45 -20.20 7.20
C GLN A 29 -4.55 -19.18 7.90
N ARG A 30 -5.11 -18.46 8.88
CA ARG A 30 -4.41 -17.45 9.66
C ARG A 30 -3.22 -18.07 10.40
N ARG A 31 -2.00 -17.59 10.14
CA ARG A 31 -0.76 -18.15 10.73
C ARG A 31 0.41 -17.19 10.64
N GLN A 32 1.49 -17.52 11.34
CA GLN A 32 2.81 -16.97 11.05
C GLN A 32 3.36 -17.63 9.77
N VAL A 33 3.93 -16.82 8.88
CA VAL A 33 4.53 -17.21 7.60
C VAL A 33 5.99 -16.75 7.65
N GLU A 34 6.92 -17.69 7.58
CA GLU A 34 8.36 -17.45 7.68
C GLU A 34 9.06 -17.81 6.37
N GLY A 35 10.21 -17.18 6.09
CA GLY A 35 11.00 -17.47 4.89
C GLY A 35 10.34 -17.10 3.55
N ALA A 36 9.32 -16.25 3.56
CA ALA A 36 8.54 -15.90 2.38
C ALA A 36 8.11 -14.42 2.38
N CYS A 37 8.00 -13.85 1.18
CA CYS A 37 7.50 -12.49 0.94
C CYS A 37 5.99 -12.44 0.69
N TYR A 38 5.36 -13.56 0.35
CA TYR A 38 3.92 -13.64 0.08
C TYR A 38 3.38 -15.05 0.25
N SER A 39 2.05 -15.16 0.37
CA SER A 39 1.30 -16.41 0.20
C SER A 39 0.36 -16.26 -0.99
N ARG A 40 0.28 -17.28 -1.85
CA ARG A 40 -0.76 -17.34 -2.88
C ARG A 40 -2.13 -17.54 -2.23
N VAL A 41 -3.10 -16.69 -2.58
CA VAL A 41 -4.44 -16.71 -1.98
C VAL A 41 -5.47 -16.40 -3.05
N ALA A 42 -6.52 -17.22 -3.13
CA ALA A 42 -7.67 -16.89 -3.95
C ALA A 42 -8.57 -15.88 -3.20
N PRO A 43 -9.10 -14.84 -3.86
CA PRO A 43 -10.16 -14.02 -3.30
C PRO A 43 -11.38 -14.84 -2.86
N ALA A 44 -12.08 -14.36 -1.83
CA ALA A 44 -13.37 -14.89 -1.44
C ALA A 44 -14.44 -14.37 -2.42
N PRO A 45 -15.29 -15.24 -2.98
CA PRO A 45 -16.30 -14.82 -3.94
C PRO A 45 -17.33 -13.91 -3.28
N ALA A 46 -17.62 -12.76 -3.90
CA ALA A 46 -18.72 -11.89 -3.52
C ALA A 46 -20.07 -12.48 -3.96
N GLY A 47 -21.13 -12.27 -3.18
CA GLY A 47 -22.45 -12.85 -3.44
C GLY A 47 -23.14 -12.28 -4.70
N ARG A 48 -23.07 -10.96 -4.90
CA ARG A 48 -23.65 -10.26 -6.06
C ARG A 48 -22.81 -9.03 -6.44
N PRO A 49 -21.63 -9.23 -7.06
CA PRO A 49 -20.74 -8.14 -7.42
C PRO A 49 -21.41 -7.19 -8.43
N HIS A 50 -21.31 -5.88 -8.19
CA HIS A 50 -21.77 -4.86 -9.13
C HIS A 50 -20.91 -3.60 -9.02
N LEU A 51 -20.58 -3.01 -10.16
CA LEU A 51 -19.78 -1.79 -10.22
C LEU A 51 -20.56 -0.62 -9.62
N LEU A 52 -19.97 0.06 -8.63
CA LEU A 52 -20.52 1.28 -8.04
C LEU A 52 -19.89 2.52 -8.65
N ALA A 53 -18.57 2.50 -8.84
CA ALA A 53 -17.82 3.59 -9.46
C ALA A 53 -16.50 3.08 -10.07
N HIS A 54 -15.95 3.85 -10.99
CA HIS A 54 -14.60 3.67 -11.54
C HIS A 54 -13.95 5.02 -11.81
N SER A 55 -12.61 5.08 -11.76
CA SER A 55 -11.84 6.23 -12.20
C SER A 55 -11.51 6.06 -13.69
N ALA A 56 -12.09 6.92 -14.53
CA ALA A 56 -11.85 6.88 -15.97
C ALA A 56 -10.37 7.09 -16.31
N GLU A 57 -9.70 8.03 -15.63
CA GLU A 57 -8.27 8.29 -15.85
C GLU A 57 -7.38 7.09 -15.48
N VAL A 58 -7.73 6.34 -14.43
CA VAL A 58 -6.98 5.14 -14.05
C VAL A 58 -7.26 3.99 -15.02
N ALA A 59 -8.49 3.88 -15.53
CA ALA A 59 -8.81 2.92 -16.58
C ALA A 59 -8.01 3.23 -17.86
N GLU A 60 -8.00 4.49 -18.30
CA GLU A 60 -7.21 4.97 -19.45
C GLU A 60 -5.71 4.73 -19.25
N LEU A 61 -5.17 5.05 -18.07
CA LEU A 61 -3.77 4.76 -17.70
C LEU A 61 -3.43 3.28 -17.91
N LEU A 62 -4.33 2.38 -17.50
CA LEU A 62 -4.14 0.93 -17.61
C LEU A 62 -4.49 0.36 -19.00
N GLY A 63 -4.88 1.22 -19.96
CA GLY A 63 -5.34 0.78 -21.28
C GLY A 63 -6.67 -0.01 -21.24
N ILE A 64 -7.47 0.19 -20.20
CA ILE A 64 -8.80 -0.40 -20.04
C ILE A 64 -9.81 0.55 -20.68
N ASP A 65 -10.34 0.16 -21.84
CA ASP A 65 -11.33 0.96 -22.57
C ASP A 65 -12.76 0.84 -21.99
N ALA A 66 -13.66 1.69 -22.48
CA ALA A 66 -15.06 1.72 -22.06
C ALA A 66 -15.81 0.40 -22.33
N ASP A 67 -15.42 -0.36 -23.37
CA ASP A 67 -16.02 -1.66 -23.67
C ASP A 67 -15.63 -2.71 -22.62
N ALA A 68 -14.38 -2.68 -22.12
CA ALA A 68 -13.92 -3.52 -21.03
C ALA A 68 -14.63 -3.19 -19.71
N VAL A 69 -14.86 -1.89 -19.42
CA VAL A 69 -15.60 -1.44 -18.23
C VAL A 69 -17.07 -1.85 -18.30
N ALA A 70 -17.69 -1.76 -19.48
CA ALA A 70 -19.09 -2.12 -19.70
C ALA A 70 -19.34 -3.64 -19.73
N ASP A 71 -18.30 -4.46 -19.88
CA ASP A 71 -18.41 -5.93 -19.80
C ASP A 71 -18.95 -6.32 -18.41
N PRO A 72 -20.07 -7.08 -18.32
CA PRO A 72 -20.62 -7.51 -17.03
C PRO A 72 -19.61 -8.24 -16.13
N ARG A 73 -18.61 -8.89 -16.73
CA ARG A 73 -17.53 -9.58 -16.00
C ARG A 73 -16.57 -8.62 -15.30
N PHE A 74 -16.54 -7.32 -15.63
CA PHE A 74 -15.66 -6.35 -15.00
C PHE A 74 -15.83 -6.33 -13.47
N ALA A 75 -17.09 -6.28 -13.01
CA ALA A 75 -17.40 -6.34 -11.59
C ALA A 75 -17.01 -7.69 -10.97
N GLU A 76 -17.16 -8.80 -11.70
CA GLU A 76 -16.74 -10.13 -11.24
C GLU A 76 -15.22 -10.21 -11.06
N VAL A 77 -14.44 -9.65 -12.00
CA VAL A 77 -12.97 -9.62 -11.91
C VAL A 77 -12.52 -8.79 -10.72
N PHE A 78 -13.02 -7.56 -10.60
CA PHE A 78 -12.57 -6.63 -9.56
C PHE A 78 -13.28 -6.80 -8.20
N ALA A 79 -14.21 -7.75 -8.08
CA ALA A 79 -14.63 -8.32 -6.80
C ALA A 79 -13.81 -9.56 -6.40
N GLY A 80 -13.07 -10.16 -7.33
CA GLY A 80 -12.30 -11.38 -7.12
C GLY A 80 -13.06 -12.69 -7.43
N ASN A 81 -14.24 -12.61 -8.05
CA ASN A 81 -15.04 -13.77 -8.46
C ASN A 81 -14.48 -14.45 -9.72
N LEU A 82 -13.82 -13.68 -10.59
CA LEU A 82 -13.26 -14.16 -11.86
C LEU A 82 -11.79 -13.75 -11.96
N LEU A 83 -10.93 -14.66 -12.40
CA LEU A 83 -9.53 -14.36 -12.72
C LEU A 83 -9.34 -14.33 -14.22
N LEU A 84 -8.67 -13.29 -14.71
CA LEU A 84 -8.24 -13.19 -16.10
C LEU A 84 -6.94 -13.96 -16.32
N ALA A 85 -6.63 -14.25 -17.59
CA ALA A 85 -5.40 -14.94 -17.94
C ALA A 85 -4.16 -14.16 -17.47
N GLY A 86 -3.24 -14.86 -16.80
CA GLY A 86 -2.00 -14.29 -16.28
C GLY A 86 -2.09 -13.73 -14.85
N MET A 87 -3.29 -13.64 -14.26
CA MET A 87 -3.39 -13.27 -12.84
C MET A 87 -2.80 -14.37 -11.95
N ASP A 88 -1.96 -14.00 -10.98
CA ASP A 88 -1.41 -14.86 -9.93
C ASP A 88 -1.73 -14.26 -8.55
N PRO A 89 -2.94 -14.50 -8.00
CA PRO A 89 -3.36 -13.80 -6.80
C PRO A 89 -2.51 -14.11 -5.55
N TYR A 90 -2.06 -13.07 -4.87
CA TYR A 90 -1.21 -13.19 -3.68
C TYR A 90 -1.50 -12.13 -2.62
N ALA A 91 -1.11 -12.43 -1.38
CA ALA A 91 -1.09 -11.50 -0.26
C ALA A 91 0.34 -11.37 0.26
N ALA A 92 0.83 -10.14 0.45
CA ALA A 92 2.20 -9.90 0.88
C ALA A 92 2.39 -10.14 2.40
N CYS A 93 3.55 -10.67 2.75
CA CYS A 93 4.02 -10.84 4.13
C CYS A 93 4.89 -9.65 4.52
N TYR A 94 4.49 -8.93 5.56
CA TYR A 94 5.27 -7.83 6.14
C TYR A 94 5.00 -7.70 7.63
N GLY A 95 5.87 -6.97 8.32
CA GLY A 95 5.73 -6.61 9.73
C GLY A 95 5.58 -5.11 9.87
N GLY A 96 5.72 -4.59 11.07
CA GLY A 96 5.71 -3.15 11.26
C GLY A 96 5.71 -2.71 12.71
N HIS A 97 6.03 -1.43 12.91
CA HIS A 97 5.87 -0.76 14.18
C HIS A 97 4.52 -0.04 14.19
N GLN A 98 3.61 -0.51 15.03
CA GLN A 98 2.31 0.12 15.22
C GLN A 98 2.35 1.03 16.45
N PHE A 99 2.04 2.31 16.27
CA PHE A 99 2.10 3.32 17.33
C PHE A 99 3.48 3.39 18.04
N GLY A 100 4.55 3.07 17.31
CA GLY A 100 5.93 3.06 17.83
C GLY A 100 6.39 1.73 18.44
N ASN A 101 5.52 0.73 18.54
CA ASN A 101 5.85 -0.59 19.10
C ASN A 101 5.93 -1.64 18.01
N TRP A 102 6.91 -2.54 18.07
CA TRP A 102 7.00 -3.67 17.14
C TRP A 102 5.77 -4.58 17.27
N ALA A 103 5.04 -4.76 16.16
CA ALA A 103 3.81 -5.56 16.14
C ALA A 103 4.01 -7.00 15.64
N GLY A 104 5.25 -7.41 15.36
CA GLY A 104 5.55 -8.69 14.75
C GLY A 104 5.06 -8.78 13.31
N GLN A 105 4.61 -9.97 12.91
CA GLN A 105 4.05 -10.17 11.58
C GLN A 105 2.65 -9.55 11.44
N LEU A 106 2.49 -8.79 10.37
CA LEU A 106 1.25 -8.24 9.85
C LEU A 106 0.97 -8.94 8.51
N GLY A 107 1.07 -8.21 7.40
CA GLY A 107 0.80 -8.67 6.04
C GLY A 107 -0.51 -8.12 5.50
N ASP A 108 -0.78 -8.44 4.23
CA ASP A 108 -2.01 -8.08 3.54
C ASP A 108 -3.19 -8.89 4.12
N GLY A 109 -3.70 -8.47 5.28
CA GLY A 109 -4.73 -9.19 6.03
C GLY A 109 -6.14 -9.07 5.47
N ARG A 110 -6.35 -8.17 4.51
CA ARG A 110 -7.62 -7.96 3.78
C ARG A 110 -7.38 -7.43 2.37
N ALA A 111 -6.20 -7.67 1.83
CA ALA A 111 -5.81 -7.21 0.52
C ALA A 111 -5.22 -8.38 -0.26
N ILE A 112 -5.51 -8.44 -1.56
CA ILE A 112 -5.05 -9.50 -2.45
C ILE A 112 -4.65 -8.83 -3.77
N ALA A 113 -3.36 -8.90 -4.11
CA ALA A 113 -2.88 -8.49 -5.40
C ALA A 113 -3.30 -9.52 -6.46
N LEU A 114 -3.73 -9.07 -7.64
CA LEU A 114 -4.14 -9.94 -8.75
C LEU A 114 -2.98 -10.21 -9.73
N GLY A 115 -1.97 -9.35 -9.72
CA GLY A 115 -0.88 -9.30 -10.69
C GLY A 115 -0.64 -7.85 -11.14
N GLU A 116 0.21 -7.69 -12.15
CA GLU A 116 0.53 -6.37 -12.71
C GLU A 116 0.04 -6.21 -14.15
N LEU A 117 -0.51 -5.04 -14.48
CA LEU A 117 -0.71 -4.60 -15.85
C LEU A 117 0.39 -3.62 -16.25
N THR A 118 0.81 -3.64 -17.50
CA THR A 118 1.63 -2.56 -18.06
C THR A 118 0.72 -1.41 -18.47
N ASP A 119 0.96 -0.22 -17.91
CA ASP A 119 0.25 0.99 -18.29
C ASP A 119 0.63 1.49 -19.69
N VAL A 120 -0.08 2.50 -20.18
CA VAL A 120 0.12 3.07 -21.52
C VAL A 120 1.50 3.69 -21.74
N ASP A 121 2.24 4.01 -20.66
CA ASP A 121 3.61 4.52 -20.70
C ASP A 121 4.65 3.39 -20.64
N GLY A 122 4.21 2.12 -20.61
CA GLY A 122 5.10 0.97 -20.50
C GLY A 122 5.54 0.66 -19.07
N ARG A 123 4.97 1.30 -18.04
CA ARG A 123 5.32 1.05 -16.64
C ARG A 123 4.38 0.02 -16.02
N PRO A 124 4.90 -0.92 -15.23
CA PRO A 124 4.07 -1.92 -14.58
C PRO A 124 3.33 -1.36 -13.36
N GLN A 125 2.05 -1.69 -13.24
CA GLN A 125 1.12 -1.28 -12.19
C GLN A 125 0.51 -2.52 -11.55
N THR A 126 0.72 -2.73 -10.26
CA THR A 126 0.07 -3.79 -9.48
C THR A 126 -1.38 -3.43 -9.20
N LEU A 127 -2.30 -4.37 -9.44
CA LEU A 127 -3.72 -4.24 -9.10
C LEU A 127 -3.99 -5.04 -7.82
N GLN A 128 -4.45 -4.35 -6.76
CA GLN A 128 -4.70 -4.96 -5.45
C GLN A 128 -6.14 -4.75 -5.00
N LEU A 129 -6.87 -5.84 -4.79
CA LEU A 129 -8.22 -5.83 -4.25
C LEU A 129 -8.19 -5.75 -2.73
N LYS A 130 -8.77 -4.69 -2.16
CA LYS A 130 -8.90 -4.52 -0.71
C LYS A 130 -10.35 -4.78 -0.29
N GLY A 131 -10.52 -5.72 0.63
CA GLY A 131 -11.81 -6.25 1.06
C GLY A 131 -12.22 -7.57 0.40
N ALA A 132 -11.33 -8.20 -0.37
CA ALA A 132 -11.62 -9.38 -1.18
C ALA A 132 -11.47 -10.73 -0.44
N GLY A 133 -11.45 -10.72 0.90
CA GLY A 133 -11.50 -11.94 1.71
C GLY A 133 -10.30 -12.15 2.64
N PRO A 134 -10.39 -13.20 3.48
CA PRO A 134 -9.33 -13.52 4.43
C PRO A 134 -8.09 -14.08 3.75
N THR A 135 -6.95 -13.87 4.40
CA THR A 135 -5.62 -14.33 4.01
C THR A 135 -4.93 -14.95 5.24
N PRO A 136 -3.74 -15.57 5.10
CA PRO A 136 -2.94 -15.99 6.26
C PRO A 136 -2.60 -14.84 7.22
N TYR A 137 -2.71 -13.60 6.76
CA TYR A 137 -2.35 -12.38 7.47
C TYR A 137 -3.54 -11.67 8.13
N SER A 138 -4.76 -12.19 8.01
CA SER A 138 -5.96 -11.52 8.56
C SER A 138 -5.98 -11.41 10.08
N ARG A 139 -5.09 -12.10 10.81
CA ARG A 139 -5.04 -12.14 12.28
C ARG A 139 -6.42 -12.49 12.85
N THR A 140 -7.06 -11.56 13.56
CA THR A 140 -8.41 -11.74 14.14
C THR A 140 -9.53 -11.20 13.24
N ALA A 141 -9.20 -10.49 12.15
CA ALA A 141 -10.16 -9.86 11.25
C ALA A 141 -10.70 -10.81 10.19
N ASP A 142 -11.85 -10.47 9.60
CA ASP A 142 -12.56 -11.28 8.60
C ASP A 142 -12.00 -11.18 7.17
N GLY A 143 -11.11 -10.22 6.90
CA GLY A 143 -10.54 -9.99 5.57
C GLY A 143 -11.45 -9.20 4.61
N LEU A 144 -12.60 -8.72 5.08
CA LEU A 144 -13.58 -8.01 4.26
C LEU A 144 -13.49 -6.49 4.48
N ALA A 145 -14.08 -5.71 3.57
CA ALA A 145 -14.22 -4.26 3.72
C ALA A 145 -15.68 -3.83 3.50
N VAL A 146 -16.03 -2.68 4.07
CA VAL A 146 -17.38 -2.10 3.97
C VAL A 146 -17.36 -0.92 3.00
N LEU A 147 -18.53 -0.64 2.44
CA LEU A 147 -18.72 0.43 1.45
C LEU A 147 -18.18 1.78 1.94
N ARG A 148 -18.43 2.14 3.19
CA ARG A 148 -17.96 3.41 3.77
C ARG A 148 -16.43 3.55 3.74
N SER A 149 -15.68 2.52 4.14
CA SER A 149 -14.22 2.57 4.10
C SER A 149 -13.69 2.52 2.67
N SER A 150 -14.28 1.68 1.82
CA SER A 150 -13.83 1.49 0.44
C SER A 150 -14.12 2.74 -0.42
N LEU A 151 -15.25 3.41 -0.20
CA LEU A 151 -15.60 4.68 -0.83
C LEU A 151 -14.64 5.79 -0.43
N ARG A 152 -14.33 5.92 0.87
CA ARG A 152 -13.37 6.91 1.36
C ARG A 152 -11.99 6.71 0.74
N GLU A 153 -11.51 5.47 0.68
CA GLU A 153 -10.22 5.16 0.05
C GLU A 153 -10.24 5.43 -1.46
N PHE A 154 -11.30 5.05 -2.18
CA PHE A 154 -11.46 5.36 -3.60
C PHE A 154 -11.39 6.87 -3.87
N LEU A 155 -12.19 7.67 -3.15
CA LEU A 155 -12.23 9.12 -3.33
C LEU A 155 -10.91 9.80 -2.93
N CYS A 156 -10.33 9.39 -1.80
CA CYS A 156 -9.12 10.01 -1.27
C CYS A 156 -7.89 9.74 -2.16
N SER A 157 -7.77 8.52 -2.68
CA SER A 157 -6.71 8.15 -3.63
C SER A 157 -6.68 9.08 -4.84
N GLU A 158 -7.84 9.31 -5.45
CA GLU A 158 -7.93 10.15 -6.65
C GLU A 158 -7.86 11.64 -6.31
N ALA A 159 -8.43 12.08 -5.18
CA ALA A 159 -8.29 13.46 -4.72
C ALA A 159 -6.82 13.83 -4.48
N MET A 160 -6.04 12.96 -3.84
CA MET A 160 -4.60 13.16 -3.61
C MET A 160 -3.83 13.25 -4.93
N ALA A 161 -4.16 12.39 -5.91
CA ALA A 161 -3.55 12.45 -7.23
C ALA A 161 -3.84 13.79 -7.94
N HIS A 162 -5.09 14.27 -7.93
CA HIS A 162 -5.46 15.57 -8.52
C HIS A 162 -4.90 16.77 -7.75
N LEU A 163 -4.61 16.62 -6.46
CA LEU A 163 -3.89 17.62 -5.67
C LEU A 163 -2.39 17.62 -5.97
N GLY A 164 -1.88 16.68 -6.78
CA GLY A 164 -0.46 16.55 -7.09
C GLY A 164 0.35 15.82 -6.00
N VAL A 165 -0.30 15.18 -5.04
CA VAL A 165 0.37 14.43 -3.98
C VAL A 165 0.63 12.99 -4.44
N PRO A 166 1.88 12.47 -4.35
CA PRO A 166 2.18 11.09 -4.70
C PRO A 166 1.32 10.10 -3.90
N THR A 167 0.66 9.17 -4.60
CA THR A 167 -0.31 8.26 -3.97
C THR A 167 -0.56 6.99 -4.78
N THR A 168 -1.02 5.93 -4.10
CA THR A 168 -1.74 4.83 -4.77
C THR A 168 -3.03 5.35 -5.40
N ARG A 169 -3.36 4.87 -6.58
CA ARG A 169 -4.58 5.20 -7.33
C ARG A 169 -5.69 4.18 -7.04
N ALA A 170 -6.92 4.49 -7.43
CA ALA A 170 -8.06 3.59 -7.31
C ALA A 170 -8.79 3.39 -8.65
N LEU A 171 -8.76 2.18 -9.19
CA LEU A 171 -9.40 1.84 -10.47
C LEU A 171 -10.92 1.82 -10.33
N CYS A 172 -11.44 1.06 -9.37
CA CYS A 172 -12.88 0.88 -9.21
C CYS A 172 -13.30 0.51 -7.80
N LEU A 173 -14.59 0.77 -7.54
CA LEU A 173 -15.31 0.40 -6.33
C LEU A 173 -16.45 -0.55 -6.73
N VAL A 174 -16.43 -1.76 -6.16
CA VAL A 174 -17.41 -2.81 -6.45
C VAL A 174 -18.17 -3.15 -5.17
N GLY A 175 -19.50 -3.11 -5.23
CA GLY A 175 -20.36 -3.57 -4.14
C GLY A 175 -20.45 -5.10 -4.18
N THR A 176 -20.25 -5.78 -3.05
CA THR A 176 -20.25 -7.25 -3.02
C THR A 176 -21.64 -7.86 -3.01
N GLY A 177 -22.65 -7.09 -2.59
CA GLY A 177 -24.00 -7.60 -2.32
C GLY A 177 -24.15 -8.28 -0.96
N ASP A 178 -23.04 -8.46 -0.23
CA ASP A 178 -23.02 -9.06 1.10
C ASP A 178 -23.06 -7.98 2.20
N LEU A 179 -23.43 -8.39 3.41
CA LEU A 179 -23.35 -7.55 4.60
C LEU A 179 -22.17 -7.98 5.46
N VAL A 180 -21.49 -7.00 6.05
CA VAL A 180 -20.29 -7.20 6.85
C VAL A 180 -20.47 -6.50 8.20
N MET A 181 -20.25 -7.24 9.28
CA MET A 181 -20.38 -6.72 10.64
C MET A 181 -19.22 -5.77 10.98
N ARG A 182 -19.50 -4.54 11.39
CA ARG A 182 -18.49 -3.58 11.85
C ARG A 182 -18.95 -2.85 13.09
N ASP A 183 -18.01 -2.64 13.99
CA ASP A 183 -18.13 -1.63 15.03
C ASP A 183 -17.39 -0.38 14.52
N MET A 184 -18.15 0.61 14.07
CA MET A 184 -17.60 1.80 13.41
C MET A 184 -16.82 2.69 14.38
N LEU A 185 -17.27 2.77 15.63
CA LEU A 185 -16.71 3.67 16.65
C LEU A 185 -15.82 2.96 17.66
N TYR A 186 -15.72 1.63 17.57
CA TYR A 186 -15.02 0.78 18.54
C TYR A 186 -15.60 0.93 19.96
N ASP A 187 -16.92 1.12 20.06
CA ASP A 187 -17.64 1.37 21.31
C ASP A 187 -18.40 0.13 21.84
N GLY A 188 -18.30 -1.00 21.15
CA GLY A 188 -18.95 -2.26 21.50
C GLY A 188 -20.31 -2.46 20.86
N HIS A 189 -20.75 -1.61 19.93
CA HIS A 189 -22.05 -1.68 19.25
C HIS A 189 -21.92 -1.99 17.76
N PRO A 190 -21.62 -3.25 17.38
CA PRO A 190 -21.47 -3.61 15.98
C PRO A 190 -22.80 -3.61 15.21
N ALA A 191 -22.76 -3.19 13.95
CA ALA A 191 -23.86 -3.20 13.02
C ALA A 191 -23.44 -3.80 11.67
N MET A 192 -24.43 -4.27 10.91
CA MET A 192 -24.21 -4.76 9.55
C MET A 192 -24.11 -3.57 8.59
N GLU A 193 -22.99 -3.48 7.86
CA GLU A 193 -22.77 -2.49 6.79
C GLU A 193 -22.66 -3.22 5.42
N PRO A 194 -23.03 -2.57 4.31
CA PRO A 194 -22.81 -3.13 2.97
C PRO A 194 -21.33 -3.41 2.71
N GLY A 195 -21.02 -4.60 2.20
CA GLY A 195 -19.67 -5.00 1.78
C GLY A 195 -19.27 -4.35 0.46
N ALA A 196 -17.98 -4.03 0.33
CA ALA A 196 -17.41 -3.49 -0.90
C ALA A 196 -15.93 -3.82 -1.04
N VAL A 197 -15.48 -3.97 -2.30
CA VAL A 197 -14.08 -4.13 -2.67
C VAL A 197 -13.63 -2.88 -3.43
N VAL A 198 -12.45 -2.35 -3.07
CA VAL A 198 -11.77 -1.31 -3.86
C VAL A 198 -10.57 -1.93 -4.56
N CYS A 199 -10.44 -1.71 -5.87
CA CYS A 199 -9.27 -2.08 -6.64
C CYS A 199 -8.26 -0.93 -6.62
N ARG A 200 -7.18 -1.11 -5.87
CA ARG A 200 -6.07 -0.17 -5.75
C ARG A 200 -5.06 -0.42 -6.85
N VAL A 201 -4.37 0.63 -7.28
CA VAL A 201 -3.37 0.60 -8.36
C VAL A 201 -2.13 1.34 -7.91
N ALA A 202 -0.96 0.71 -8.02
CA ALA A 202 0.32 1.36 -7.73
C ALA A 202 1.47 0.64 -8.45
N PRO A 203 2.61 1.30 -8.70
CA PRO A 203 3.81 0.62 -9.23
C PRO A 203 4.30 -0.51 -8.32
N SER A 204 4.07 -0.37 -7.00
CA SER A 204 4.40 -1.35 -5.99
C SER A 204 3.62 -1.10 -4.69
N PHE A 205 3.37 -2.17 -3.94
CA PHE A 205 2.83 -2.14 -2.58
C PHE A 205 3.88 -2.52 -1.52
N VAL A 206 5.17 -2.50 -1.89
CA VAL A 206 6.27 -2.72 -0.93
C VAL A 206 6.34 -1.56 0.06
N ARG A 207 6.45 -1.91 1.35
CA ARG A 207 6.44 -1.01 2.49
C ARG A 207 7.75 -1.14 3.28
N PHE A 208 8.02 -0.20 4.18
CA PHE A 208 9.15 -0.33 5.11
C PHE A 208 9.02 -1.61 5.96
N GLY A 209 7.78 -1.95 6.33
CA GLY A 209 7.43 -3.17 7.04
C GLY A 209 7.88 -4.48 6.38
N ASN A 210 8.00 -4.53 5.05
CA ASN A 210 8.49 -5.73 4.35
C ASN A 210 9.97 -6.01 4.69
N PHE A 211 10.80 -4.95 4.67
CA PHE A 211 12.21 -5.05 5.06
C PHE A 211 12.36 -5.35 6.55
N GLN A 212 11.57 -4.68 7.38
CA GLN A 212 11.62 -4.84 8.85
C GLN A 212 11.35 -6.26 9.30
N LEU A 213 10.39 -6.97 8.68
CA LEU A 213 10.07 -8.34 9.09
C LEU A 213 11.21 -9.32 8.83
N ALA A 214 11.81 -9.25 7.64
CA ALA A 214 12.94 -10.10 7.29
C ALA A 214 14.14 -9.81 8.21
N ALA A 215 14.46 -8.53 8.42
CA ALA A 215 15.53 -8.10 9.32
C ALA A 215 15.29 -8.54 10.77
N ALA A 216 14.09 -8.34 11.32
CA ALA A 216 13.74 -8.71 12.69
C ALA A 216 13.80 -10.22 12.96
N ARG A 217 13.69 -11.05 11.91
CA ARG A 217 13.83 -12.51 11.99
C ARG A 217 15.25 -13.01 11.71
N GLY A 218 16.17 -12.12 11.36
CA GLY A 218 17.51 -12.51 10.89
C GLY A 218 17.52 -13.21 9.53
N ASP A 219 16.44 -13.09 8.76
CA ASP A 219 16.33 -13.69 7.41
C ASP A 219 16.98 -12.77 6.37
N ILE A 220 18.31 -12.73 6.39
CA ILE A 220 19.12 -11.86 5.53
C ILE A 220 18.99 -12.25 4.05
N ALA A 221 18.74 -13.53 3.78
CA ALA A 221 18.54 -14.01 2.40
C ALA A 221 17.27 -13.42 1.78
N THR A 222 16.13 -13.48 2.49
CA THR A 222 14.88 -12.85 2.03
C THR A 222 15.01 -11.34 1.98
N LEU A 223 15.66 -10.72 2.98
CA LEU A 223 15.92 -9.28 2.99
C LEU A 223 16.71 -8.83 1.74
N ARG A 224 17.79 -9.54 1.39
CA ARG A 224 18.59 -9.25 0.19
C ARG A 224 17.77 -9.42 -1.08
N ARG A 225 17.00 -10.51 -1.22
CA ARG A 225 16.14 -10.72 -2.41
C ARG A 225 15.10 -9.62 -2.58
N LEU A 226 14.47 -9.17 -1.49
CA LEU A 226 13.53 -8.06 -1.54
C LEU A 226 14.22 -6.75 -1.93
N PHE A 227 15.40 -6.49 -1.38
CA PHE A 227 16.21 -5.33 -1.74
C PHE A 227 16.58 -5.33 -3.22
N ASP A 228 17.12 -6.45 -3.72
CA ASP A 228 17.54 -6.59 -5.12
C ASP A 228 16.34 -6.42 -6.07
N PHE A 229 15.17 -6.96 -5.72
CA PHE A 229 13.93 -6.75 -6.45
C PHE A 229 13.53 -5.27 -6.50
N VAL A 230 13.51 -4.58 -5.36
CA VAL A 230 13.13 -3.15 -5.31
C VAL A 230 14.09 -2.30 -6.13
N VAL A 231 15.40 -2.55 -6.05
CA VAL A 231 16.39 -1.82 -6.86
C VAL A 231 16.19 -2.11 -8.35
N ALA A 232 16.09 -3.38 -8.74
CA ALA A 232 15.95 -3.73 -10.15
C ALA A 232 14.67 -3.16 -10.79
N GLU A 233 13.55 -3.20 -10.08
CA GLU A 233 12.24 -2.86 -10.64
C GLU A 233 11.85 -1.38 -10.49
N HIS A 234 12.43 -0.67 -9.52
CA HIS A 234 11.98 0.68 -9.17
C HIS A 234 13.09 1.72 -9.11
N PHE A 235 14.35 1.31 -8.95
CA PHE A 235 15.51 2.21 -8.88
C PHE A 235 16.72 1.64 -9.64
N PRO A 236 16.57 1.24 -10.93
CA PRO A 236 17.62 0.52 -11.66
C PRO A 236 18.91 1.34 -11.80
N GLU A 237 18.82 2.66 -11.77
CA GLU A 237 19.96 3.59 -11.77
C GLU A 237 20.86 3.44 -10.54
N LEU A 238 20.33 2.91 -9.43
CA LEU A 238 21.08 2.71 -8.18
C LEU A 238 21.85 1.38 -8.14
N ALA A 239 21.55 0.45 -9.04
CA ALA A 239 22.20 -0.87 -9.08
C ALA A 239 23.73 -0.79 -9.27
N GLY A 240 24.22 0.24 -9.95
CA GLY A 240 25.65 0.47 -10.18
C GLY A 240 26.35 1.35 -9.13
N ALA A 241 25.63 1.80 -8.08
CA ALA A 241 26.22 2.63 -7.05
C ALA A 241 27.28 1.86 -6.22
N PRO A 242 28.32 2.52 -5.66
CA PRO A 242 29.29 1.85 -4.79
C PRO A 242 28.68 1.21 -3.54
N ALA A 243 27.60 1.83 -3.01
CA ALA A 243 26.83 1.33 -1.88
C ALA A 243 25.32 1.38 -2.21
N PRO A 244 24.78 0.41 -2.97
CA PRO A 244 23.40 0.46 -3.47
C PRO A 244 22.35 0.57 -2.37
N ALA A 245 22.56 -0.09 -1.22
CA ALA A 245 21.64 0.00 -0.09
C ALA A 245 21.59 1.39 0.55
N ALA A 246 22.75 2.07 0.65
CA ALA A 246 22.82 3.45 1.13
C ALA A 246 22.20 4.42 0.12
N ALA A 247 22.42 4.19 -1.18
CA ALA A 247 21.85 5.00 -2.24
C ALA A 247 20.32 4.88 -2.27
N LEU A 248 19.77 3.65 -2.19
CA LEU A 248 18.33 3.42 -2.07
C LEU A 248 17.77 4.12 -0.83
N PHE A 249 18.42 3.96 0.32
CA PHE A 249 17.94 4.57 1.56
C PHE A 249 17.91 6.11 1.47
N ALA A 250 18.95 6.73 0.92
CA ALA A 250 18.99 8.18 0.71
C ALA A 250 17.85 8.67 -0.22
N GLU A 251 17.54 7.92 -1.28
CA GLU A 251 16.42 8.25 -2.16
C GLU A 251 15.07 8.09 -1.44
N VAL A 252 14.89 7.04 -0.64
CA VAL A 252 13.68 6.84 0.17
C VAL A 252 13.50 7.95 1.21
N VAL A 253 14.59 8.43 1.82
CA VAL A 253 14.57 9.60 2.72
C VAL A 253 14.05 10.82 1.97
N ARG A 254 14.59 11.10 0.78
CA ARG A 254 14.17 12.23 -0.05
C ARG A 254 12.68 12.15 -0.41
N LEU A 255 12.25 11.02 -0.96
CA LEU A 255 10.86 10.75 -1.33
C LEU A 255 9.90 10.88 -0.15
N THR A 256 10.29 10.39 1.03
CA THR A 256 9.47 10.49 2.24
C THR A 256 9.37 11.93 2.75
N ALA A 257 10.46 12.68 2.76
CA ALA A 257 10.46 14.09 3.15
C ALA A 257 9.56 14.92 2.22
N ASP A 258 9.71 14.74 0.91
CA ASP A 258 8.90 15.42 -0.11
C ASP A 258 7.41 15.07 0.05
N LEU A 259 7.08 13.79 0.28
CA LEU A 259 5.71 13.35 0.52
C LEU A 259 5.09 14.02 1.77
N VAL A 260 5.84 14.13 2.86
CA VAL A 260 5.33 14.77 4.08
C VAL A 260 5.11 16.27 3.86
N VAL A 261 5.98 16.95 3.11
CA VAL A 261 5.76 18.34 2.71
C VAL A 261 4.43 18.47 1.95
N GLU A 262 4.16 17.56 1.01
CA GLU A 262 2.91 17.53 0.25
C GLU A 262 1.68 17.29 1.13
N TRP A 263 1.77 16.41 2.14
CA TRP A 263 0.69 16.23 3.12
C TRP A 263 0.39 17.51 3.90
N LEU A 264 1.43 18.18 4.40
CA LEU A 264 1.25 19.41 5.15
C LEU A 264 0.73 20.55 4.26
N ARG A 265 1.19 20.64 3.00
CA ARG A 265 0.74 21.64 2.02
C ARG A 265 -0.77 21.60 1.83
N VAL A 266 -1.35 20.41 1.75
CA VAL A 266 -2.79 20.24 1.52
C VAL A 266 -3.59 20.09 2.80
N GLY A 267 -2.99 20.21 3.99
CA GLY A 267 -3.70 20.04 5.26
C GLY A 267 -4.09 18.58 5.56
N PHE A 268 -3.45 17.59 4.94
CA PHE A 268 -3.78 16.18 5.09
C PHE A 268 -3.15 15.57 6.35
N VAL A 269 -3.94 14.81 7.10
CA VAL A 269 -3.50 13.95 8.20
C VAL A 269 -3.79 12.50 7.87
N HIS A 270 -2.75 11.70 7.75
CA HIS A 270 -2.88 10.28 7.44
C HIS A 270 -3.54 9.47 8.58
N GLY A 271 -3.28 9.87 9.83
CA GLY A 271 -3.89 9.29 11.04
C GLY A 271 -3.33 7.94 11.50
N VAL A 272 -2.58 7.20 10.67
CA VAL A 272 -1.96 5.89 11.01
C VAL A 272 -0.62 5.72 10.30
N LEU A 273 0.37 6.56 10.63
CA LEU A 273 1.71 6.50 10.05
C LEU A 273 2.59 5.43 10.74
N ASN A 274 2.09 4.20 10.80
CA ASN A 274 2.89 3.03 11.16
C ASN A 274 3.91 2.73 10.04
N THR A 275 4.99 2.01 10.35
CA THR A 275 6.01 1.67 9.32
C THR A 275 5.48 0.71 8.24
N ASP A 276 4.45 -0.08 8.54
CA ASP A 276 3.73 -0.88 7.54
C ASP A 276 2.90 -0.02 6.58
N ASN A 277 2.61 1.24 6.89
CA ASN A 277 1.91 2.19 6.01
C ASN A 277 2.86 3.20 5.34
N MET A 278 4.17 2.93 5.36
CA MET A 278 5.16 3.75 4.64
C MET A 278 5.56 3.01 3.36
N SER A 279 5.20 3.57 2.21
CA SER A 279 5.61 3.05 0.91
C SER A 279 7.12 3.22 0.70
N ILE A 280 7.79 2.22 0.13
CA ILE A 280 9.20 2.35 -0.28
C ILE A 280 9.38 3.35 -1.44
N LEU A 281 8.31 3.71 -2.14
CA LEU A 281 8.32 4.62 -3.29
C LEU A 281 7.84 6.05 -2.94
N GLY A 282 7.64 6.35 -1.65
CA GLY A 282 7.14 7.67 -1.24
C GLY A 282 5.70 7.96 -1.70
N LEU A 283 4.85 6.94 -1.73
CA LEU A 283 3.42 7.09 -2.05
C LEU A 283 2.56 7.16 -0.78
N THR A 284 1.55 8.03 -0.77
CA THR A 284 0.44 7.94 0.18
C THR A 284 -0.31 6.63 -0.05
N ILE A 285 -0.43 5.81 0.99
CA ILE A 285 -0.94 4.43 0.93
C ILE A 285 -1.80 4.12 2.17
N ASP A 286 -2.82 3.26 2.01
CA ASP A 286 -3.68 2.78 3.11
C ASP A 286 -4.48 3.87 3.82
N TYR A 287 -5.44 4.41 3.09
CA TYR A 287 -6.44 5.36 3.56
C TYR A 287 -7.40 4.75 4.59
N GLY A 288 -7.05 4.87 5.87
CA GLY A 288 -7.88 4.45 7.00
C GLY A 288 -8.60 5.65 7.64
N PRO A 289 -8.33 5.95 8.92
CA PRO A 289 -8.89 7.13 9.59
C PRO A 289 -8.07 8.38 9.24
N TYR A 290 -7.95 8.69 7.96
CA TYR A 290 -7.35 9.96 7.51
C TYR A 290 -8.36 11.10 7.66
N GLY A 291 -7.90 12.34 7.49
CA GLY A 291 -8.75 13.50 7.33
C GLY A 291 -7.96 14.73 6.91
N TRP A 292 -8.68 15.76 6.48
CA TRP A 292 -8.11 17.08 6.19
C TRP A 292 -8.41 18.04 7.33
N LEU A 293 -7.53 19.00 7.54
CA LEU A 293 -7.83 20.15 8.39
C LEU A 293 -8.95 20.97 7.75
N ASP A 294 -10.03 21.17 8.50
CA ASP A 294 -11.02 22.20 8.20
C ASP A 294 -10.55 23.53 8.84
N ASP A 295 -10.54 23.56 10.17
CA ASP A 295 -9.86 24.61 10.93
C ASP A 295 -8.38 24.26 11.10
N TYR A 296 -7.50 25.25 11.01
CA TYR A 296 -6.08 25.03 11.24
C TYR A 296 -5.81 24.71 12.72
N ASP A 297 -5.49 23.44 12.99
CA ASP A 297 -5.06 22.95 14.31
C ASP A 297 -3.88 21.98 14.13
N PRO A 298 -2.65 22.38 14.54
CA PRO A 298 -1.48 21.52 14.43
C PRO A 298 -1.55 20.28 15.33
N ASP A 299 -2.41 20.27 16.34
CA ASP A 299 -2.59 19.16 17.26
C ASP A 299 -3.78 18.25 16.92
N TRP A 300 -4.45 18.50 15.79
CA TRP A 300 -5.60 17.71 15.35
C TRP A 300 -5.21 16.33 14.81
N THR A 301 -6.02 15.32 15.15
CA THR A 301 -5.94 13.97 14.58
C THR A 301 -7.33 13.45 14.24
N PRO A 302 -7.54 12.90 13.03
CA PRO A 302 -8.79 12.24 12.64
C PRO A 302 -8.95 10.84 13.25
N ASN A 303 -7.86 10.27 13.80
CA ASN A 303 -7.87 8.91 14.30
C ASN A 303 -8.34 8.85 15.76
N THR A 304 -9.57 8.38 15.96
CA THR A 304 -10.18 8.22 17.29
C THR A 304 -9.40 7.26 18.19
N THR A 305 -8.72 6.26 17.63
CA THR A 305 -7.88 5.34 18.43
C THR A 305 -6.54 5.96 18.84
N ASP A 306 -6.15 7.08 18.22
CA ASP A 306 -4.98 7.89 18.58
C ASP A 306 -5.36 9.11 19.43
N ALA A 307 -6.62 9.24 19.87
CA ALA A 307 -7.09 10.46 20.54
C ALA A 307 -6.31 10.79 21.84
N ALA A 308 -5.85 9.76 22.56
CA ALA A 308 -5.11 9.92 23.80
C ALA A 308 -3.65 10.34 23.58
N THR A 309 -2.95 9.72 22.62
CA THR A 309 -1.51 9.96 22.37
C THR A 309 -1.24 11.04 21.35
N ARG A 310 -2.17 11.21 20.40
CA ARG A 310 -2.06 12.08 19.22
C ARG A 310 -0.69 11.94 18.57
N ARG A 311 -0.24 10.69 18.40
CA ARG A 311 1.06 10.35 17.81
C ARG A 311 1.11 10.81 16.36
N TYR A 312 0.00 10.68 15.63
CA TYR A 312 -0.10 10.92 14.20
C TYR A 312 -0.85 12.21 13.84
N ARG A 313 -0.92 13.17 14.78
CA ARG A 313 -1.51 14.49 14.55
C ARG A 313 -0.78 15.30 13.48
N PHE A 314 -1.47 16.27 12.89
CA PHE A 314 -0.99 17.06 11.75
C PHE A 314 0.46 17.54 11.88
N GLY A 315 0.76 18.34 12.91
CA GLY A 315 2.09 18.93 13.11
C GLY A 315 3.20 17.94 13.47
N ARG A 316 2.86 16.68 13.77
CA ARG A 316 3.83 15.65 14.16
C ARG A 316 4.23 14.71 13.02
N GLN A 317 3.54 14.76 11.87
CA GLN A 317 3.84 13.89 10.72
C GLN A 317 5.31 13.95 10.26
N PRO A 318 5.99 15.12 10.21
CA PRO A 318 7.43 15.18 9.88
C PRO A 318 8.31 14.39 10.84
N HIS A 319 8.03 14.50 12.14
CA HIS A 319 8.83 13.79 13.14
C HIS A 319 8.57 12.28 13.12
N VAL A 320 7.34 11.87 12.81
CA VAL A 320 7.00 10.45 12.63
C VAL A 320 7.65 9.89 11.36
N GLY A 321 7.67 10.65 10.25
CA GLY A 321 8.36 10.28 9.01
C GLY A 321 9.84 10.02 9.27
N HIS A 322 10.51 10.94 9.97
CA HIS A 322 11.90 10.77 10.42
C HIS A 322 12.08 9.48 11.24
N TRP A 323 11.23 9.26 12.25
CA TRP A 323 11.31 8.07 13.09
C TRP A 323 11.11 6.78 12.27
N ASN A 324 10.16 6.76 11.32
CA ASN A 324 9.94 5.61 10.45
C ASN A 324 11.14 5.33 9.54
N LEU A 325 11.85 6.37 9.06
CA LEU A 325 13.09 6.23 8.29
C LEU A 325 14.23 5.64 9.12
N VAL A 326 14.37 6.02 10.39
CA VAL A 326 15.32 5.36 11.32
C VAL A 326 15.02 3.87 11.44
N GLN A 327 13.74 3.49 11.54
CA GLN A 327 13.38 2.07 11.60
C GLN A 327 13.63 1.33 10.28
N LEU A 328 13.60 2.02 9.13
CA LEU A 328 14.00 1.44 7.84
C LEU A 328 15.51 1.29 7.74
N ALA A 329 16.29 2.30 8.17
CA ALA A 329 17.75 2.26 8.22
C ALA A 329 18.22 1.02 9.02
N ASN A 330 17.64 0.80 10.20
CA ASN A 330 17.92 -0.37 11.03
C ASN A 330 17.61 -1.69 10.32
N ALA A 331 16.55 -1.74 9.51
CA ALA A 331 16.18 -2.94 8.75
C ALA A 331 17.10 -3.19 7.55
N LEU A 332 17.67 -2.15 6.94
CA LEU A 332 18.61 -2.27 5.83
C LEU A 332 20.06 -2.46 6.31
N HIS A 333 20.38 -2.13 7.58
CA HIS A 333 21.73 -2.22 8.14
C HIS A 333 22.41 -3.59 7.92
N PRO A 334 21.73 -4.75 8.03
CA PRO A 334 22.36 -6.05 7.75
C PRO A 334 22.87 -6.23 6.31
N LEU A 335 22.53 -5.32 5.40
CA LEU A 335 22.95 -5.37 3.99
C LEU A 335 24.20 -4.53 3.70
N VAL A 336 24.75 -3.83 4.69
CA VAL A 336 25.92 -2.94 4.57
C VAL A 336 26.95 -3.22 5.65
N ASP A 337 28.21 -2.89 5.37
CA ASP A 337 29.32 -3.02 6.32
C ASP A 337 29.54 -1.75 7.16
N ASP A 338 28.96 -0.63 6.75
CA ASP A 338 29.11 0.68 7.38
C ASP A 338 27.76 1.40 7.51
N ALA A 339 27.51 1.92 8.71
CA ALA A 339 26.29 2.64 9.07
C ALA A 339 26.40 4.15 8.83
N GLU A 340 27.60 4.71 8.63
CA GLU A 340 27.80 6.15 8.45
C GLU A 340 26.95 6.74 7.31
N PRO A 341 26.84 6.12 6.12
CA PRO A 341 25.98 6.63 5.06
C PRO A 341 24.49 6.67 5.42
N PHE A 342 24.03 5.76 6.27
CA PHE A 342 22.63 5.72 6.69
C PHE A 342 22.35 6.82 7.72
N GLN A 343 23.27 7.02 8.67
CA GLN A 343 23.17 8.11 9.63
C GLN A 343 23.17 9.47 8.92
N ALA A 344 24.07 9.67 7.96
CA ALA A 344 24.11 10.89 7.16
C ALA A 344 22.81 11.15 6.38
N ALA A 345 22.21 10.10 5.81
CA ALA A 345 20.92 10.21 5.13
C ALA A 345 19.78 10.55 6.10
N VAL A 346 19.72 9.92 7.29
CA VAL A 346 18.74 10.27 8.34
C VAL A 346 18.89 11.73 8.76
N ASP A 347 20.12 12.19 9.02
CA ASP A 347 20.38 13.58 9.43
C ASP A 347 19.97 14.58 8.32
N GLY A 348 20.16 14.18 7.06
CA GLY A 348 19.74 14.95 5.89
C GLY A 348 18.22 15.11 5.72
N TYR A 349 17.40 14.24 6.33
CA TYR A 349 15.93 14.34 6.27
C TYR A 349 15.41 15.70 6.72
N VAL A 350 15.94 16.22 7.83
CA VAL A 350 15.47 17.49 8.41
C VAL A 350 15.74 18.64 7.44
N SER A 351 16.94 18.69 6.86
CA SER A 351 17.28 19.69 5.85
C SER A 351 16.43 19.57 4.59
N GLN A 352 16.22 18.34 4.09
CA GLN A 352 15.36 18.10 2.93
C GLN A 352 13.93 18.58 3.17
N PHE A 353 13.35 18.23 4.33
CA PHE A 353 12.01 18.66 4.72
C PHE A 353 11.93 20.17 4.87
N ASP A 354 12.86 20.81 5.59
CA ASP A 354 12.85 22.26 5.82
C ASP A 354 12.98 23.04 4.51
N ASP A 355 13.87 22.61 3.61
CA ASP A 355 14.05 23.25 2.32
C ASP A 355 12.83 23.04 1.41
N GLY A 356 12.23 21.85 1.42
CA GLY A 356 10.98 21.56 0.72
C GLY A 356 9.83 22.41 1.24
N TRP A 357 9.69 22.52 2.57
CA TRP A 357 8.68 23.33 3.23
C TRP A 357 8.84 24.81 2.88
N ARG A 358 10.07 25.35 2.94
CA ARG A 358 10.36 26.74 2.55
C ARG A 358 9.98 27.02 1.09
N ARG A 359 10.37 26.13 0.16
CA ARG A 359 10.01 26.27 -1.26
C ARG A 359 8.50 26.27 -1.45
N MET A 360 7.78 25.36 -0.78
CA MET A 360 6.33 25.28 -0.85
C MET A 360 5.67 26.55 -0.31
N THR A 361 6.08 27.04 0.87
CA THR A 361 5.50 28.27 1.45
C THR A 361 5.80 29.54 0.65
N ALA A 362 6.78 29.52 -0.25
CA ALA A 362 7.14 30.66 -1.09
C ALA A 362 6.43 30.66 -2.46
N ALA A 363 5.89 29.53 -2.90
CA ALA A 363 5.11 29.38 -4.14
C ALA A 363 3.65 29.77 -3.91
#